data_AF-A0A4C1ZM78-F1
#
_entry.id   AF-A0A4C1ZM78-F1
#
_cell.length_a   1.000
_cell.length_b   1.000
_cell.length_c   1.000
_cell.angle_alpha   90.00
_cell.angle_beta   90.00
_cell.angle_gamma   90.00
#
_symmetry.space_group_name_H-M   'P 1'
#
loop_
_entity.id
_entity.type
_entity.pdbx_description
1 polymer ?
#
loop_
_entity_poly.entity_id
_entity_poly.type
_entity_poly.pdbx_seq_one_letter_code
_entity_poly.pdbx_strand_id
1 'polypeptide(L)'
;MSACATFKEATIEERWEYCKKRNACFRCLMKRQFRHRCPTKPCGVDSCRGTHHRMLHNSERPPTSRSGSSTQESSCQAVVTSARPSKPKAHLKIVPIRLTGPKANIDTYALLDEGSTITLIDAAVAEAVGRLGRSLS
;
A
#
# COMPACT_ATOMS: atom_id res chain seq x y z
N MET A 1 -6.84 13.44 -22.34
CA MET A 1 -6.51 12.11 -22.89
C MET A 1 -7.54 11.61 -23.89
N SER A 2 -8.85 11.83 -23.68
CA SER A 2 -9.92 11.46 -24.64
C SER A 2 -9.80 12.10 -26.04
N ALA A 3 -9.07 13.21 -26.18
CA ALA A 3 -8.83 13.89 -27.46
C ALA A 3 -7.50 13.49 -28.15
N CYS A 4 -6.71 12.56 -27.57
CA CYS A 4 -5.43 12.14 -28.16
C CYS A 4 -5.66 11.12 -29.28
N ALA A 5 -5.24 11.43 -30.51
CA ALA A 5 -5.39 10.55 -31.68
C ALA A 5 -4.71 9.19 -31.47
N THR A 6 -3.45 9.20 -31.01
CA THR A 6 -2.69 7.98 -30.70
C THR A 6 -3.40 7.08 -29.69
N PHE A 7 -4.11 7.65 -28.72
CA PHE A 7 -4.87 6.87 -27.73
C PHE A 7 -6.17 6.28 -28.31
N LYS A 8 -6.76 6.94 -29.31
CA LYS A 8 -7.95 6.41 -30.00
C LYS A 8 -7.60 5.28 -30.96
N GLU A 9 -6.44 5.35 -31.58
CA GLU A 9 -5.95 4.30 -32.51
C GLU A 9 -5.39 3.08 -31.78
N ALA A 10 -4.91 3.25 -30.54
CA ALA A 10 -4.43 2.15 -29.72
C ALA A 10 -5.49 1.07 -29.46
N THR A 11 -5.05 -0.18 -29.37
CA THR A 11 -5.88 -1.33 -28.99
C THR A 11 -6.42 -1.17 -27.56
N ILE A 12 -7.41 -1.97 -27.18
CA ILE A 12 -8.01 -1.87 -25.84
C ILE A 12 -6.95 -2.14 -24.77
N GLU A 13 -6.12 -3.16 -24.97
CA GLU A 13 -5.02 -3.56 -24.09
C GLU A 13 -3.97 -2.44 -23.97
N GLU A 14 -3.59 -1.83 -25.08
CA GLU A 14 -2.66 -0.70 -25.10
C GLU A 14 -3.22 0.52 -24.37
N ARG A 15 -4.53 0.80 -24.49
CA ARG A 15 -5.18 1.89 -23.75
C ARG A 15 -5.14 1.64 -22.23
N TRP A 16 -5.31 0.39 -21.79
CA TRP A 16 -5.16 0.02 -20.38
C TRP A 16 -3.72 0.23 -19.89
N GLU A 17 -2.73 -0.22 -20.66
CA GLU A 17 -1.31 -0.03 -20.34
C GLU A 17 -0.91 1.45 -20.32
N TYR A 18 -1.42 2.24 -21.27
CA TYR A 18 -1.20 3.68 -21.31
C TYR A 18 -1.72 4.36 -20.04
N CYS A 19 -2.91 3.97 -19.58
CA CYS A 19 -3.49 4.51 -18.35
C CYS A 19 -2.65 4.12 -17.11
N LYS A 20 -2.11 2.89 -17.05
CA LYS A 20 -1.19 2.47 -15.98
C LYS A 20 0.09 3.31 -15.99
N LYS A 21 0.77 3.39 -17.14
CA LYS A 21 2.06 4.10 -17.30
C LYS A 21 1.97 5.58 -16.95
N ARG A 22 0.86 6.25 -17.28
CA ARG A 22 0.68 7.70 -17.03
C ARG A 22 -0.05 8.04 -15.74
N ASN A 23 -0.32 7.05 -14.89
CA ASN A 23 -1.11 7.18 -13.68
C ASN A 23 -2.47 7.87 -13.94
N ALA A 24 -3.12 7.50 -15.04
CA ALA A 24 -4.43 8.01 -15.41
C ALA A 24 -5.53 7.22 -14.68
N CYS A 25 -6.63 7.89 -14.40
CA CYS A 25 -7.79 7.26 -13.80
C CYS A 25 -8.54 6.46 -14.86
N PHE A 26 -8.66 5.14 -14.67
CA PHE A 26 -9.40 4.28 -15.59
C PHE A 26 -10.87 4.67 -15.77
N ARG A 27 -11.45 5.44 -14.84
CA ARG A 27 -12.85 5.90 -14.87
C ARG A 27 -13.09 7.20 -15.66
N CYS A 28 -12.11 8.12 -15.67
CA CYS A 28 -12.27 9.44 -16.30
C CYS A 28 -11.11 9.83 -17.24
N LEU A 29 -10.11 8.98 -17.38
CA LEU A 29 -8.89 9.20 -18.17
C LEU A 29 -8.09 10.47 -17.81
N MET A 30 -8.32 11.04 -16.62
CA MET A 30 -7.55 12.18 -16.10
C MET A 30 -6.39 11.68 -15.22
N LYS A 31 -5.31 12.47 -15.13
CA LYS A 31 -4.17 12.16 -14.24
C LYS A 31 -4.64 12.07 -12.78
N ARG A 32 -4.29 10.98 -12.10
CA ARG A 32 -4.59 10.81 -10.66
C ARG A 32 -3.63 11.68 -9.85
N GLN A 33 -4.19 12.66 -9.15
CA GLN A 33 -3.51 13.40 -8.09
C GLN A 33 -3.74 12.72 -6.72
N PHE A 34 -3.05 13.18 -5.68
CA PHE A 34 -3.10 12.63 -4.32
C PHE A 34 -4.52 12.53 -3.72
N ARG A 35 -5.45 13.42 -4.12
CA ARG A 35 -6.87 13.40 -3.73
C ARG A 35 -7.80 13.39 -4.94
N HIS A 36 -7.51 12.53 -5.92
CA HIS A 36 -8.31 12.46 -7.14
C HIS A 36 -9.74 12.00 -6.87
N ARG A 37 -10.70 12.93 -6.96
CA ARG A 37 -12.14 12.65 -6.90
C ARG A 37 -12.66 12.38 -8.32
N CYS A 38 -13.34 11.26 -8.50
CA CYS A 38 -13.84 10.86 -9.81
C CYS A 38 -15.36 10.62 -9.75
N PRO A 39 -16.19 11.64 -10.05
CA PRO A 39 -17.65 11.54 -9.97
C PRO A 39 -18.28 10.83 -11.19
N THR A 40 -17.52 10.06 -11.97
CA THR A 40 -18.04 9.48 -13.22
C THR A 40 -18.92 8.26 -12.97
N LYS A 41 -19.96 8.12 -13.80
CA LYS A 41 -20.85 6.95 -13.83
C LYS A 41 -20.10 5.68 -14.26
N PRO A 42 -20.62 4.48 -13.95
CA PRO A 42 -20.14 3.23 -14.52
C PRO A 42 -20.15 3.24 -16.05
N CYS A 43 -19.45 2.28 -16.68
CA CYS A 43 -19.21 2.22 -18.13
C CYS A 43 -20.49 2.41 -18.97
N GLY A 44 -21.51 1.57 -18.75
CA GLY A 44 -22.82 1.66 -19.41
C GLY A 44 -22.88 1.17 -20.85
N VAL A 45 -21.77 0.73 -21.45
CA VAL A 45 -21.74 0.07 -22.78
C VAL A 45 -22.22 -1.37 -22.65
N ASP A 46 -23.15 -1.82 -23.49
CA ASP A 46 -23.67 -3.21 -23.51
C ASP A 46 -24.10 -3.74 -22.12
N SER A 47 -24.78 -2.91 -21.33
CA SER A 47 -25.15 -3.20 -19.93
C SER A 47 -23.97 -3.44 -18.97
N CYS A 48 -22.76 -3.04 -19.36
CA CYS A 48 -21.57 -3.17 -18.54
C CYS A 48 -21.64 -2.23 -17.31
N ARG A 49 -21.65 -2.85 -16.12
CA ARG A 49 -21.59 -2.16 -14.82
C ARG A 49 -20.17 -1.92 -14.31
N GLY A 50 -19.16 -2.14 -15.17
CA GLY A 50 -17.75 -1.96 -14.83
C GLY A 50 -17.40 -0.51 -14.47
N THR A 51 -16.40 -0.35 -13.60
CA THR A 51 -15.92 0.97 -13.14
C THR A 51 -14.75 1.46 -14.01
N HIS A 52 -14.96 1.50 -15.32
CA HIS A 52 -14.00 1.99 -16.31
C HIS A 52 -14.67 2.94 -17.30
N HIS A 53 -13.84 3.75 -17.96
CA HIS A 53 -14.26 4.65 -19.02
C HIS A 53 -14.64 3.85 -20.26
N ARG A 54 -15.67 4.27 -21.00
CA ARG A 54 -16.17 3.59 -22.22
C ARG A 54 -15.08 3.22 -23.24
N MET A 55 -14.02 4.03 -23.34
CA MET A 55 -12.89 3.78 -24.26
C MET A 55 -12.00 2.59 -23.86
N LEU A 56 -12.12 2.11 -22.61
CA LEU A 56 -11.42 0.94 -22.08
C LEU A 56 -12.32 -0.30 -22.05
N HIS A 57 -13.56 -0.20 -22.52
CA HIS A 57 -14.48 -1.33 -22.55
C HIS A 57 -14.02 -2.35 -23.60
N ASN A 58 -14.03 -3.63 -23.21
CA ASN A 58 -13.80 -4.76 -24.09
C ASN A 58 -15.09 -5.59 -24.14
N SER A 59 -15.73 -5.64 -25.32
CA SER A 59 -16.98 -6.39 -25.54
C SER A 59 -16.74 -7.90 -25.65
N GLU A 60 -15.53 -8.35 -26.02
CA GLU A 60 -15.18 -9.77 -26.16
C GLU A 60 -14.82 -10.43 -24.83
N ARG A 61 -14.55 -9.62 -23.80
CA ARG A 61 -14.26 -10.09 -22.44
C ARG A 61 -15.32 -9.54 -21.48
N PRO A 62 -16.49 -10.19 -21.35
CA PRO A 62 -17.50 -9.77 -20.40
C PRO A 62 -16.88 -9.68 -19.00
N PRO A 63 -17.32 -8.73 -18.15
CA PRO A 63 -16.74 -8.50 -16.85
C PRO A 63 -17.25 -9.58 -15.88
N THR A 64 -16.76 -10.81 -16.01
CA THR A 64 -16.86 -11.83 -14.97
C THR A 64 -15.46 -12.16 -14.46
N SER A 65 -15.33 -12.01 -13.14
CA SER A 65 -14.36 -12.66 -12.26
C SER A 65 -12.87 -12.55 -12.60
N ARG A 66 -12.19 -11.73 -11.79
CA ARG A 66 -11.00 -12.14 -11.01
C ARG A 66 -10.17 -13.24 -11.70
N SER A 67 -9.06 -12.87 -12.34
CA SER A 67 -7.91 -13.78 -12.43
C SER A 67 -7.41 -14.04 -11.01
N GLY A 68 -8.07 -14.97 -10.31
CA GLY A 68 -7.61 -15.59 -9.08
C GLY A 68 -6.98 -16.91 -9.47
N SER A 69 -5.65 -16.98 -9.38
CA SER A 69 -4.96 -18.26 -9.29
C SER A 69 -5.42 -18.96 -8.02
N SER A 70 -5.85 -20.19 -8.18
CA SER A 70 -6.46 -21.08 -7.21
C SER A 70 -5.59 -21.34 -5.99
N THR A 71 -6.11 -21.08 -4.80
CA THR A 71 -5.98 -22.01 -3.66
C THR A 71 -7.23 -21.82 -2.80
N GLN A 72 -8.08 -22.83 -2.77
CA GLN A 72 -9.17 -22.92 -1.81
C GLN A 72 -8.54 -23.23 -0.45
N GLU A 73 -8.84 -22.41 0.55
CA GLU A 73 -8.98 -22.87 1.94
C GLU A 73 -9.94 -21.92 2.67
N SER A 74 -10.63 -22.51 3.64
CA SER A 74 -11.90 -22.08 4.21
C SER A 74 -11.83 -20.83 5.09
N SER A 75 -13.01 -20.23 5.29
CA SER A 75 -13.39 -19.34 6.41
C SER A 75 -13.14 -17.83 6.29
N CYS A 76 -14.14 -17.09 6.80
CA CYS A 76 -14.27 -15.64 6.98
C CYS A 76 -14.52 -14.81 5.71
N GLN A 77 -15.79 -14.52 5.41
CA GLN A 77 -16.17 -13.40 4.54
C GLN A 77 -15.78 -12.07 5.20
N ALA A 78 -14.55 -11.63 5.00
CA ALA A 78 -14.18 -10.24 5.21
C ALA A 78 -14.73 -9.42 4.03
N VAL A 79 -15.60 -8.46 4.31
CA VAL A 79 -16.01 -7.44 3.34
C VAL A 79 -14.78 -6.57 3.05
N VAL A 80 -14.00 -6.93 2.03
CA VAL A 80 -12.85 -6.13 1.61
C VAL A 80 -13.38 -4.93 0.83
N THR A 81 -13.54 -3.79 1.50
CA THR A 81 -13.57 -2.51 0.79
C THR A 81 -12.26 -2.45 0.03
N SER A 82 -12.28 -2.30 -1.30
CA SER A 82 -11.07 -2.17 -2.11
C SER A 82 -10.41 -0.81 -1.82
N ALA A 83 -9.84 -0.66 -0.62
CA ALA A 83 -8.78 0.27 -0.39
C ALA A 83 -7.62 -0.19 -1.27
N ARG A 84 -6.97 0.76 -1.94
CA ARG A 84 -5.73 0.52 -2.67
C ARG A 84 -4.82 -0.34 -1.79
N PRO A 85 -4.01 -1.26 -2.34
CA PRO A 85 -2.95 -1.89 -1.55
C PRO A 85 -1.92 -0.80 -1.20
N SER A 86 -2.23 0.04 -0.21
CA SER A 86 -1.22 0.76 0.51
C SER A 86 -0.47 -0.31 1.26
N LYS A 87 0.81 -0.49 0.94
CA LYS A 87 1.71 -1.25 1.79
C LYS A 87 1.41 -0.84 3.23
N PRO A 88 1.05 -1.77 4.13
CA PRO A 88 0.76 -1.40 5.51
C PRO A 88 1.97 -0.62 6.04
N LYS A 89 1.75 0.63 6.40
CA LYS A 89 2.77 1.45 7.05
C LYS A 89 2.57 1.24 8.54
N ALA A 90 3.47 0.49 9.14
CA ALA A 90 3.55 0.42 10.59
C ALA A 90 4.26 1.70 11.08
N HIS A 91 3.64 2.39 12.03
CA HIS A 91 4.26 3.50 12.74
C HIS A 91 4.68 2.98 14.12
N LEU A 92 5.95 3.18 14.48
CA LEU A 92 6.49 2.77 15.77
C LEU A 92 6.60 3.99 16.70
N LYS A 93 6.32 3.77 17.99
CA LYS A 93 6.49 4.77 19.05
C LYS A 93 7.97 4.86 19.41
N ILE A 94 8.75 5.65 18.67
CA ILE A 94 10.17 5.87 18.92
C ILE A 94 10.37 7.25 19.55
N VAL A 95 11.06 7.30 20.69
CA VAL A 95 11.32 8.54 21.44
C VAL A 95 12.82 8.74 21.70
N PRO A 96 13.33 9.98 21.64
CA PRO A 96 14.70 10.27 22.06
C PRO A 96 14.81 10.13 23.58
N ILE A 97 15.90 9.52 24.04
CA ILE A 97 16.21 9.32 25.46
C ILE A 97 17.70 9.57 25.73
N ARG A 98 18.03 9.81 27.00
CA ARG A 98 19.40 9.83 27.50
C ARG A 98 19.62 8.66 28.46
N LEU A 99 20.54 7.77 28.10
CA LEU A 99 20.99 6.69 28.97
C LEU A 99 22.19 7.17 29.78
N THR A 100 22.08 7.09 31.11
CA THR A 100 23.13 7.47 32.05
C THR A 100 23.71 6.23 32.71
N GLY A 101 25.01 6.04 32.59
CA GLY A 101 25.73 4.96 33.27
C GLY A 101 27.09 5.40 33.82
N PRO A 102 27.79 4.50 34.51
CA PRO A 102 29.04 4.81 35.22
C PRO A 102 30.16 5.37 34.33
N LYS A 103 30.19 4.98 33.05
CA LYS A 103 31.24 5.42 32.11
C LYS A 103 30.84 6.65 31.32
N ALA A 104 29.58 6.77 30.93
CA ALA A 104 29.13 7.80 30.01
C ALA A 104 27.62 8.03 30.07
N ASN A 105 27.23 9.18 29.52
CA ASN A 105 25.85 9.50 29.15
C ASN A 105 25.73 9.43 27.63
N ILE A 106 24.74 8.70 27.13
CA ILE A 106 24.53 8.49 25.70
C ILE A 106 23.11 8.92 25.32
N ASP A 107 23.01 9.82 24.36
CA ASP A 107 21.74 10.19 23.73
C ASP A 107 21.44 9.19 22.60
N THR A 108 20.28 8.56 22.64
CA THR A 108 19.83 7.55 21.68
C THR A 108 18.31 7.55 21.55
N TYR A 109 17.76 6.57 20.85
CA TYR A 109 16.32 6.38 20.67
C TYR A 109 15.86 5.09 21.35
N ALA A 110 14.66 5.13 21.92
CA ALA A 110 13.98 3.96 22.48
C ALA A 110 12.68 3.68 21.74
N LEU A 111 12.39 2.39 21.53
CA LEU A 111 11.08 1.91 21.08
C LEU A 111 10.19 1.66 22.30
N LEU A 112 9.03 2.32 22.36
CA LEU A 112 8.01 2.07 23.37
C LEU A 112 7.08 0.95 22.90
N ASP A 113 7.36 -0.26 23.37
CA ASP A 113 6.59 -1.47 23.04
C ASP A 113 5.74 -1.93 24.22
N GLU A 114 4.41 -1.87 24.05
CA GLU A 114 3.44 -2.35 25.05
C GLU A 114 3.33 -3.88 25.11
N GLY A 115 3.86 -4.58 24.10
CA GLY A 115 3.89 -6.05 24.06
C GLY A 115 5.08 -6.67 24.81
N SER A 116 6.05 -5.87 25.23
CA SER A 116 7.25 -6.34 25.91
C SER A 116 7.08 -6.32 27.44
N THR A 117 7.40 -7.44 28.11
CA THR A 117 7.40 -7.53 29.58
C THR A 117 8.71 -7.08 30.23
N ILE A 118 9.77 -6.94 29.42
CA ILE A 118 11.10 -6.51 29.85
C ILE A 118 11.61 -5.37 28.96
N THR A 119 12.49 -4.55 29.50
CA THR A 119 13.22 -3.54 28.72
C THR A 119 14.55 -4.11 28.26
N LEU A 120 14.81 -4.06 26.96
CA LEU A 120 16.06 -4.49 26.34
C LEU A 120 16.85 -3.28 25.89
N ILE A 121 18.17 -3.36 26.01
CA ILE A 121 19.11 -2.38 25.48
C ILE A 121 20.15 -3.11 24.63
N ASP A 122 20.67 -2.45 23.60
CA ASP A 122 21.74 -3.01 22.78
C ASP A 122 23.00 -3.24 23.62
N ALA A 123 23.67 -4.37 23.41
CA ALA A 123 24.83 -4.76 24.21
C ALA A 123 25.98 -3.77 24.08
N ALA A 124 26.22 -3.21 22.89
CA ALA A 124 27.27 -2.21 22.69
C ALA A 124 26.92 -0.90 23.41
N VAL A 125 25.65 -0.51 23.41
CA VAL A 125 25.18 0.65 24.17
C VAL A 125 25.33 0.42 25.68
N ALA A 126 24.99 -0.77 26.17
CA ALA A 126 25.17 -1.15 27.57
C ALA A 126 26.64 -1.07 28.00
N GLU A 127 27.55 -1.62 27.20
CA GLU A 127 28.99 -1.59 27.46
C GLU A 127 29.51 -0.14 27.47
N ALA A 128 29.09 0.67 26.50
CA ALA A 128 29.49 2.06 26.36
C ALA A 128 29.05 2.92 27.56
N VAL A 129 27.85 2.70 28.11
CA VAL A 129 27.43 3.36 29.36
C VAL A 129 28.06 2.74 30.61
N GLY A 130 28.77 1.62 30.51
CA GLY A 130 29.45 0.96 31.63
C GLY A 130 28.56 -0.02 32.41
N ARG A 131 27.63 -0.70 31.74
CA ARG A 131 26.80 -1.76 32.30
C ARG A 131 27.20 -3.11 31.68
N LEU A 132 27.46 -4.11 32.51
CA LEU A 132 27.65 -5.49 32.07
C LEU A 132 26.31 -6.23 32.12
N GLY A 133 25.96 -6.95 31.05
CA GLY A 133 24.82 -7.86 31.05
C GLY A 133 25.06 -9.05 31.99
N ARG A 134 23.99 -9.64 32.53
CA ARG A 134 24.07 -10.98 33.12
C ARG A 134 24.02 -12.00 31.99
N SER A 135 24.96 -12.95 31.97
CA SER A 135 24.82 -14.15 31.14
C SER A 135 23.58 -14.90 31.61
N LEU A 136 22.61 -15.09 30.71
CA LEU A 136 21.51 -16.00 30.98
C LEU A 136 22.07 -17.42 30.80
N SER A 137 22.25 -18.12 31.91
CA SER A 137 22.61 -19.55 31.97
C SER A 137 21.42 -20.42 31.62
#